data_AF-A0A9E3XXY0-F1
#
_entry.id   AF-A0A9E3XXY0-F1
#
_cell.length_a   1.000
_cell.length_b   1.000
_cell.length_c   1.000
_cell.angle_alpha   90.00
_cell.angle_beta   90.00
_cell.angle_gamma   90.00
#
_symmetry.space_group_name_H-M   'P 1'
#
loop_
_entity.id
_entity.type
_entity.pdbx_description
1 polymer ?
#
loop_
_entity_poly.entity_id
_entity_poly.type
_entity_poly.pdbx_seq_one_letter_code
_entity_poly.pdbx_strand_id
1 'polypeptide(L)'
;RVVGRHGRRILALDRPDAATAGALLRLLPGVGAWTVGSVLSIALGDPDAFALGDFHLKHQVVHAFTGRARGTDEEMLGLLAPYAGQRGRVVRLLQADGHRPPKFGPRQRVLPMSGW
;
A
#
# COMPACT_ATOMS: atom_id res chain seq x y z
N ARG A 1 25.29 -30.51 -12.21
CA ARG A 1 24.82 -30.23 -10.84
C ARG A 1 23.74 -29.16 -10.93
N VAL A 2 22.46 -29.48 -10.70
CA VAL A 2 21.39 -28.47 -10.79
C VAL A 2 21.39 -27.66 -9.50
N VAL A 3 21.67 -26.36 -9.60
CA VAL A 3 21.89 -25.47 -8.44
C VAL A 3 20.56 -25.06 -7.74
N GLY A 4 19.40 -25.57 -8.19
CA GLY A 4 18.14 -25.39 -7.47
C GLY A 4 16.95 -26.14 -8.08
N ARG A 5 16.05 -26.65 -7.23
CA ARG A 5 14.84 -27.42 -7.59
C ARG A 5 13.91 -26.69 -8.56
N HIS A 6 13.91 -25.36 -8.55
CA HIS A 6 12.99 -24.51 -9.32
C HIS A 6 13.66 -23.45 -10.19
N GLY A 7 14.95 -23.60 -10.53
CA GLY A 7 15.71 -22.58 -11.27
C GLY A 7 15.02 -22.07 -12.55
N ARG A 8 14.42 -22.97 -13.36
CA ARG A 8 13.68 -22.57 -14.57
C ARG A 8 12.44 -21.72 -14.27
N ARG A 9 11.75 -21.98 -13.16
CA ARG A 9 10.59 -21.17 -12.73
C ARG A 9 11.02 -19.80 -12.27
N ILE A 10 12.10 -19.71 -11.48
CA ILE A 10 12.67 -18.45 -11.01
C ILE A 10 13.11 -17.58 -12.20
N LEU A 11 13.79 -18.18 -13.20
CA LEU A 11 14.21 -17.45 -14.40
C LEU A 11 13.03 -17.02 -15.28
N ALA A 12 11.93 -17.79 -15.30
CA ALA A 12 10.70 -17.38 -15.99
C ALA A 12 9.97 -16.22 -15.29
N LEU A 13 10.39 -15.85 -14.08
CA LEU A 13 9.94 -14.66 -13.35
C LEU A 13 10.87 -13.47 -13.57
N ASP A 14 11.73 -13.49 -14.59
CA ASP A 14 12.55 -12.34 -14.91
C ASP A 14 11.68 -11.22 -15.47
N ARG A 15 11.66 -10.08 -14.76
CA ARG A 15 10.98 -8.83 -15.14
C ARG A 15 9.51 -9.01 -15.60
N PRO A 16 8.63 -9.61 -14.78
CA PRO A 16 7.21 -9.64 -15.07
C PRO A 16 6.65 -8.22 -15.13
N ASP A 17 5.62 -8.02 -15.95
CA ASP A 17 4.79 -6.83 -15.82
C ASP A 17 4.08 -6.80 -14.46
N ALA A 18 3.57 -5.62 -14.07
CA ALA A 18 2.97 -5.42 -12.76
C ALA A 18 1.74 -6.31 -12.51
N ALA A 19 0.94 -6.57 -13.55
CA ALA A 19 -0.24 -7.43 -13.44
C ALA A 19 0.16 -8.88 -13.12
N THR A 20 1.13 -9.41 -13.85
CA THR A 20 1.66 -10.77 -13.69
C THR A 20 2.34 -10.92 -12.33
N ALA A 21 3.18 -9.97 -11.95
CA ALA A 21 3.81 -9.95 -10.63
C ALA A 21 2.77 -9.96 -9.50
N GLY A 22 1.73 -9.13 -9.63
CA GLY A 22 0.66 -9.03 -8.65
C GLY A 22 -0.17 -10.31 -8.53
N ALA A 23 -0.42 -11.02 -9.63
CA ALA A 23 -1.10 -12.32 -9.62
C ALA A 23 -0.25 -13.38 -8.91
N LEU A 24 1.04 -13.45 -9.21
CA LEU A 24 1.97 -14.41 -8.64
C LEU A 24 2.20 -14.19 -7.14
N LEU A 25 2.34 -12.94 -6.71
CA LEU A 25 2.53 -12.59 -5.30
C LEU A 25 1.35 -13.06 -4.44
N ARG A 26 0.11 -12.93 -4.92
CA ARG A 26 -1.10 -13.38 -4.20
C ARG A 26 -1.19 -14.90 -4.01
N LEU A 27 -0.39 -15.69 -4.73
CA LEU A 27 -0.32 -17.14 -4.52
C LEU A 27 0.45 -17.51 -3.25
N LEU A 28 1.22 -16.58 -2.67
CA LEU A 28 1.98 -16.81 -1.46
C LEU A 28 1.08 -16.64 -0.22
N PRO A 29 1.00 -17.65 0.67
CA PRO A 29 0.25 -17.54 1.91
C PRO A 29 0.71 -16.33 2.74
N GLY A 30 -0.24 -15.52 3.21
CA GLY A 30 0.03 -14.31 3.97
C GLY A 30 0.32 -13.05 3.13
N VAL A 31 0.39 -13.15 1.81
CA VAL A 31 0.58 -12.00 0.92
C VAL A 31 -0.76 -11.44 0.46
N GLY A 32 -1.20 -10.36 1.10
CA GLY A 32 -2.47 -9.68 0.82
C GLY A 32 -2.34 -8.44 -0.07
N ALA A 33 -3.46 -7.74 -0.26
CA ALA A 33 -3.54 -6.54 -1.10
C ALA A 33 -2.53 -5.44 -0.72
N TRP A 34 -2.29 -5.25 0.59
CA TRP A 34 -1.31 -4.29 1.10
C TRP A 34 0.11 -4.60 0.61
N THR A 35 0.56 -5.86 0.76
CA THR A 35 1.90 -6.29 0.33
C THR A 35 2.05 -6.21 -1.18
N VAL A 36 1.06 -6.69 -1.93
CA VAL A 36 1.06 -6.63 -3.39
C VAL A 36 1.17 -5.19 -3.87
N GLY A 37 0.28 -4.31 -3.39
CA GLY A 37 0.28 -2.90 -3.76
C GLY A 37 1.59 -2.20 -3.44
N SER A 38 2.22 -2.53 -2.31
CA SER A 38 3.53 -2.01 -1.93
C SER A 38 4.63 -2.44 -2.89
N VAL A 39 4.68 -3.73 -3.27
CA VAL A 39 5.68 -4.25 -4.22
C VAL A 39 5.48 -3.64 -5.60
N LEU A 40 4.24 -3.64 -6.11
CA LEU A 40 3.95 -3.09 -7.43
C LEU A 40 4.29 -1.59 -7.52
N SER A 41 3.97 -0.83 -6.48
CA SER A 41 4.25 0.61 -6.43
C SER A 41 5.75 0.91 -6.31
N ILE A 42 6.45 0.28 -5.35
CA ILE A 42 7.83 0.64 -5.00
C ILE A 42 8.86 -0.04 -5.92
N ALA A 43 8.69 -1.36 -6.15
CA ALA A 43 9.69 -2.15 -6.86
C ALA A 43 9.44 -2.19 -8.38
N LEU A 44 8.18 -2.22 -8.82
CA LEU A 44 7.83 -2.26 -10.24
C LEU A 44 7.44 -0.89 -10.81
N GLY A 45 7.24 0.12 -9.96
CA GLY A 45 6.91 1.47 -10.41
C GLY A 45 5.53 1.60 -11.06
N ASP A 46 4.60 0.70 -10.74
CA ASP A 46 3.23 0.77 -11.24
C ASP A 46 2.57 2.10 -10.81
N PRO A 47 2.15 2.95 -11.78
CA PRO A 47 1.62 4.27 -11.49
C PRO A 47 0.25 4.24 -10.79
N ASP A 48 -0.44 3.11 -10.82
CA ASP A 48 -1.78 2.94 -10.29
C ASP A 48 -1.81 2.14 -8.98
N ALA A 49 -0.74 1.40 -8.68
CA ALA A 49 -0.64 0.61 -7.47
C ALA A 49 -0.28 1.44 -6.23
N PHE A 50 -0.91 1.09 -5.10
CA PHE A 50 -0.60 1.61 -3.77
C PHE A 50 -0.99 0.57 -2.70
N ALA A 51 -0.52 0.76 -1.48
CA ALA A 51 -0.74 -0.16 -0.36
C ALA A 51 -2.18 -0.05 0.22
N LEU A 52 -3.17 -0.60 -0.50
CA LEU A 52 -4.56 -0.66 -0.02
C LEU A 52 -4.64 -1.42 1.32
N GLY A 53 -5.41 -0.90 2.27
CA GLY A 53 -5.51 -1.44 3.62
C GLY A 53 -4.40 -0.95 4.57
N ASP A 54 -3.53 -0.05 4.11
CA ASP A 54 -2.59 0.63 5.00
C ASP A 54 -3.34 1.44 6.07
N PHE A 55 -2.89 1.32 7.30
CA PHE A 55 -3.59 1.89 8.46
C PHE A 55 -3.70 3.42 8.42
N HIS A 56 -2.71 4.10 7.84
CA HIS A 56 -2.65 5.56 7.81
C HIS A 56 -3.05 6.16 6.46
N LEU A 57 -2.85 5.42 5.37
CA LEU A 57 -3.02 5.94 4.02
C LEU A 57 -4.42 6.50 3.76
N LYS A 58 -5.48 5.75 4.11
CA LYS A 58 -6.86 6.20 3.93
C LYS A 58 -7.16 7.54 4.61
N HIS A 59 -6.60 7.75 5.80
CA HIS A 59 -6.77 9.00 6.52
C HIS A 59 -6.02 10.15 5.84
N GLN A 60 -4.82 9.89 5.31
CA GLN A 60 -4.08 10.90 4.55
C GLN A 60 -4.83 11.32 3.28
N VAL A 61 -5.31 10.36 2.49
CA VAL A 61 -6.05 10.65 1.25
C VAL A 61 -7.36 11.39 1.56
N VAL A 62 -8.17 10.87 2.47
CA VAL A 62 -9.45 11.51 2.82
C VAL A 62 -9.24 12.91 3.38
N HIS A 63 -8.21 13.13 4.19
CA HIS A 63 -7.87 14.45 4.70
C HIS A 63 -7.47 15.41 3.58
N ALA A 64 -6.60 15.00 2.67
CA ALA A 64 -6.16 15.84 1.56
C ALA A 64 -7.32 16.32 0.66
N PHE A 65 -8.31 15.45 0.41
CA PHE A 65 -9.43 15.78 -0.47
C PHE A 65 -10.61 16.46 0.23
N THR A 66 -10.80 16.24 1.54
CA THR A 66 -12.04 16.64 2.23
C THR A 66 -11.81 17.46 3.50
N GLY A 67 -10.56 17.61 3.95
CA GLY A 67 -10.21 18.21 5.24
C GLY A 67 -10.53 17.35 6.46
N ARG A 68 -11.31 16.27 6.33
CA ARG A 68 -11.66 15.40 7.46
C ARG A 68 -10.45 14.62 7.98
N ALA A 69 -10.33 14.48 9.29
CA ALA A 69 -9.17 13.83 9.90
C ALA A 69 -9.16 12.30 9.74
N ARG A 70 -10.32 11.68 9.44
CA ARG A 70 -10.49 10.22 9.34
C ARG A 70 -11.35 9.87 8.14
N GLY A 71 -11.16 8.65 7.67
CA GLY A 71 -11.96 8.03 6.62
C GLY A 71 -11.63 6.56 6.41
N THR A 72 -12.37 5.91 5.52
CA THR A 72 -12.30 4.47 5.24
C THR A 72 -11.56 4.15 3.94
N ASP A 73 -11.26 2.87 3.72
CA ASP A 73 -10.63 2.42 2.47
C ASP A 73 -11.60 2.59 1.28
N GLU A 74 -12.90 2.42 1.49
CA GLU A 74 -13.95 2.63 0.48
C GLU A 74 -14.04 4.10 0.07
N GLU A 75 -14.02 5.01 1.04
CA GLU A 75 -13.99 6.45 0.76
C GLU A 75 -12.74 6.85 -0.02
N MET A 76 -11.56 6.35 0.40
CA MET A 76 -10.31 6.57 -0.31
C MET A 76 -10.40 6.07 -1.76
N LEU A 77 -10.96 4.88 -1.99
CA LEU A 77 -11.14 4.34 -3.34
C LEU A 77 -12.07 5.21 -4.18
N GLY A 78 -13.16 5.72 -3.60
CA GLY A 78 -14.07 6.66 -4.28
C GLY A 78 -13.38 7.96 -4.67
N LEU A 79 -12.59 8.54 -3.77
CA LEU A 79 -11.82 9.77 -4.03
C LEU A 79 -10.73 9.58 -5.09
N LEU A 80 -10.13 8.39 -5.16
CA LEU A 80 -9.10 8.06 -6.12
C LEU A 80 -9.65 7.60 -7.49
N ALA A 81 -10.94 7.25 -7.57
CA ALA A 81 -11.55 6.72 -8.80
C ALA A 81 -11.34 7.59 -10.05
N PRO A 82 -11.41 8.95 -9.99
CA PRO A 82 -11.14 9.81 -11.15
C PRO A 82 -9.71 9.71 -11.70
N TYR A 83 -8.77 9.16 -10.92
CA TYR A 83 -7.35 9.06 -11.27
C TYR A 83 -6.96 7.64 -11.70
N ALA A 84 -7.91 6.82 -12.17
CA ALA A 84 -7.64 5.47 -12.62
C ALA A 84 -6.46 5.40 -13.62
N GLY A 85 -5.51 4.49 -13.38
CA GLY A 85 -4.24 4.40 -14.10
C GLY A 85 -3.12 5.27 -13.52
N GLN A 86 -3.42 6.16 -12.57
CA GLN A 86 -2.49 7.10 -11.92
C GLN A 86 -2.67 7.18 -10.40
N ARG A 87 -3.50 6.31 -9.78
CA ARG A 87 -3.89 6.42 -8.37
C ARG A 87 -2.68 6.34 -7.43
N GLY A 88 -1.74 5.46 -7.74
CA GLY A 88 -0.47 5.31 -7.01
C GLY A 88 0.37 6.60 -7.04
N ARG A 89 0.42 7.30 -8.18
CA ARG A 89 1.11 8.60 -8.28
C ARG A 89 0.43 9.68 -7.45
N VAL A 90 -0.90 9.74 -7.45
CA VAL A 90 -1.64 10.68 -6.59
C VAL A 90 -1.32 10.41 -5.12
N VAL A 91 -1.40 9.17 -4.68
CA VAL A 91 -1.02 8.77 -3.31
C VAL A 91 0.40 9.20 -2.97
N ARG A 92 1.36 8.95 -3.87
CA ARG A 92 2.77 9.32 -3.64
C ARG A 92 2.97 10.83 -3.56
N LEU A 93 2.28 11.60 -4.40
CA LEU A 93 2.32 13.05 -4.36
C LEU A 93 1.74 13.60 -3.05
N LEU A 94 0.60 13.06 -2.59
CA LEU A 94 0.02 13.45 -1.30
C LEU A 94 0.94 13.16 -0.12
N GLN A 95 1.63 12.02 -0.14
CA GLN A 95 2.62 11.68 0.87
C GLN A 95 3.83 12.63 0.86
N ALA A 96 4.23 13.11 -0.32
CA ALA A 96 5.33 14.05 -0.50
C ALA A 96 4.97 15.50 -0.14
N ASP A 97 3.73 15.91 -0.41
CA ASP A 97 3.19 17.25 -0.12
C ASP A 97 3.16 17.53 1.40
N GLY A 98 2.97 16.50 2.22
CA GLY A 98 3.07 16.63 3.68
C GLY A 98 1.81 17.21 4.35
N HIS A 99 0.73 17.45 3.60
CA HIS A 99 -0.59 17.78 4.15
C HIS A 99 -1.17 16.58 4.91
N ARG A 100 -0.87 16.51 6.20
CA ARG A 100 -1.18 15.37 7.07
C ARG A 100 -2.40 15.65 7.94
N PRO A 101 -3.24 14.61 8.19
CA PRO A 101 -4.36 14.73 9.11
C PRO A 101 -3.90 15.13 10.51
N PRO A 102 -4.73 15.85 11.29
CA PRO A 102 -4.46 16.16 12.69
C PRO A 102 -4.09 14.91 13.48
N LYS A 103 -3.06 15.03 14.33
CA LYS A 103 -2.66 13.94 15.23
C LYS A 103 -3.53 13.97 16.48
N PHE A 104 -4.04 12.82 16.86
CA PHE A 104 -4.77 12.62 18.10
C PHE A 104 -3.87 11.84 19.06
N GLY A 105 -3.69 12.35 20.28
CA GLY A 105 -2.86 11.70 21.29
C GLY A 105 -3.36 10.29 21.65
N PRO A 106 -2.49 9.45 22.23
CA PRO A 106 -2.87 8.11 22.66
C PRO A 106 -4.04 8.17 23.64
N ARG A 107 -5.08 7.36 23.39
CA ARG A 107 -6.26 7.24 24.27
C ARG A 107 -6.07 6.15 25.33
N GLN A 108 -5.01 5.35 25.22
CA GLN A 108 -4.65 4.37 26.24
C GLN A 108 -3.88 5.06 27.37
N ARG A 109 -4.21 4.67 28.61
CA ARG A 109 -3.44 5.07 29.79
C ARG A 109 -2.02 4.52 29.63
N VAL A 110 -1.02 5.40 29.71
CA VAL A 110 0.38 4.97 29.79
C VAL A 110 0.55 4.23 31.12
N LEU A 111 0.75 2.91 31.06
CA LEU A 111 1.01 2.11 32.24
C LEU A 111 2.50 2.20 32.61
N PRO A 112 2.86 2.23 33.91
CA PRO A 112 4.25 2.10 34.32
C PRO A 112 4.82 0.77 33.81
N MET A 113 6.13 0.69 33.51
CA MET A 113 6.80 -0.54 33.01
C MET A 113 6.46 -1.80 33.82
N SER A 114 6.19 -1.65 35.11
CA SER A 114 5.77 -2.74 36.00
C SER A 114 4.36 -3.30 35.75
N GLY A 115 3.58 -2.72 34.84
CA GLY A 115 2.19 -3.11 34.56
C GLY A 115 1.86 -3.22 33.07
N TRP A 116 2.86 -3.47 32.22
CA TRP A 116 2.68 -3.81 30.80
C TRP A 116 2.31 -5.28 30.66
#